data_AF-A0A0B4CY37-F1
#
_entry.id   AF-A0A0B4CY37-F1
#
_cell.length_a   1.000
_cell.length_b   1.000
_cell.length_c   1.000
_cell.angle_alpha   90.00
_cell.angle_beta   90.00
_cell.angle_gamma   90.00
#
_symmetry.space_group_name_H-M   'P 1'
#
loop_
_entity.id
_entity.type
_entity.pdbx_description
1 polymer ?
#
loop_
_entity_poly.entity_id
_entity_poly.type
_entity_poly.pdbx_seq_one_letter_code
_entity_poly.pdbx_strand_id
1 'polypeptide(L)'
;MRKLAEARAQEKSDDEADEAIIALLRQDERSKGRFARVHTASLNPEEAEENSAVGLVVLHPSFPHDTRSEASPAEATVTDALKRRSGGRLRQARNTLIFVAPDAAMLAEARKAAKWTIAWKSIRDDRALDLKDSQKEEVAKQFTNSTAALEASVRRAWSHVFHPVAPRIDGEPFALERVNFRNPGSKAVAQAVWERVSSDQIVLEKLGRQTLSDRLKENWPPDADHVAMATIRDWFIGSARFERVRDEIVLGEAVSELVRDGLLDFSYADGFGTDGRYKGLASGKVVTVRFDGDALLVRRAVADAQEREKTSNTPTSSGSPVPGGSANQPEPASPVPAQTLRRFYGSVDLNPERPVRDLQPIIDSIISELMRADGAKLSLRLEIEATAPGGFATDDAAIIRDNARTLKFRPEATGFSED
;
A
#
# COMPACT_ATOMS: atom_id res chain seq x y z
N MET A 1 -34.57 -29.93 21.12
CA MET A 1 -33.65 -29.67 19.99
C MET A 1 -32.18 -29.82 20.34
N ARG A 2 -31.71 -29.25 21.47
CA ARG A 2 -30.28 -29.28 21.85
C ARG A 2 -29.58 -30.65 21.84
N LYS A 3 -30.19 -31.71 22.40
CA LYS A 3 -29.60 -33.07 22.41
C LYS A 3 -29.35 -33.63 21.01
N LEU A 4 -30.25 -33.35 20.05
CA LEU A 4 -30.08 -33.75 18.65
C LEU A 4 -28.92 -32.99 17.99
N ALA A 5 -28.81 -31.69 18.26
CA ALA A 5 -27.70 -30.88 17.76
C ALA A 5 -26.36 -31.35 18.33
N GLU A 6 -26.31 -31.72 19.61
CA GLU A 6 -25.12 -32.28 20.23
C GLU A 6 -24.69 -33.59 19.58
N ALA A 7 -25.62 -34.53 19.36
CA ALA A 7 -25.33 -35.78 18.68
C ALA A 7 -24.79 -35.54 17.26
N ARG A 8 -25.46 -34.70 16.46
CA ARG A 8 -25.00 -34.35 15.11
C ARG A 8 -23.67 -33.61 15.10
N ALA A 9 -23.35 -32.81 16.12
CA ALA A 9 -22.07 -32.12 16.23
C ALA A 9 -20.92 -33.09 16.57
N GLN A 10 -21.18 -34.12 17.38
CA GLN A 10 -20.21 -35.16 17.71
C GLN A 10 -19.85 -36.03 16.50
N GLU A 11 -20.77 -36.18 15.55
CA GLU A 11 -20.53 -36.88 14.28
C GLU A 11 -19.63 -36.09 13.31
N LYS A 12 -19.33 -34.82 13.58
CA LYS A 12 -18.53 -33.96 12.69
C LYS A 12 -17.03 -34.10 12.90
N SER A 13 -16.34 -34.30 11.79
CA SER A 13 -14.88 -34.34 11.73
C SER A 13 -14.26 -32.95 11.91
N ASP A 14 -12.95 -32.93 12.20
CA ASP A 14 -12.19 -31.66 12.22
C ASP A 14 -12.02 -31.10 10.81
N ASP A 15 -11.98 -31.94 9.77
CA ASP A 15 -11.90 -31.51 8.38
C ASP A 15 -13.16 -30.74 7.96
N GLU A 16 -14.36 -31.26 8.26
CA GLU A 16 -15.62 -30.54 8.04
C GLU A 16 -15.66 -29.21 8.81
N ALA A 17 -15.08 -29.18 10.02
CA ALA A 17 -14.99 -27.96 10.82
C ALA A 17 -14.03 -26.94 10.19
N ASP A 18 -12.88 -27.39 9.69
CA ASP A 18 -11.87 -26.55 9.04
C ASP A 18 -12.40 -25.98 7.72
N GLU A 19 -13.16 -26.73 6.92
CA GLU A 19 -13.83 -26.21 5.72
C GLU A 19 -14.77 -25.04 6.04
N ALA A 20 -15.56 -25.15 7.11
CA ALA A 20 -16.44 -24.07 7.57
C ALA A 20 -15.65 -22.85 8.06
N ILE A 21 -14.54 -23.06 8.76
CA ILE A 21 -13.63 -22.00 9.20
C ILE A 21 -13.00 -21.28 8.00
N ILE A 22 -12.50 -22.03 7.01
CA ILE A 22 -11.89 -21.49 5.79
C ILE A 22 -12.89 -20.67 4.98
N ALA A 23 -14.13 -21.15 4.86
CA ALA A 23 -15.20 -20.40 4.20
C ALA A 23 -15.42 -19.03 4.86
N LEU A 24 -15.36 -18.97 6.20
CA LEU A 24 -15.48 -17.72 6.94
C LEU A 24 -14.27 -16.80 6.74
N LEU A 25 -13.05 -17.35 6.78
CA LEU A 25 -11.84 -16.57 6.51
C LEU A 25 -11.87 -15.95 5.10
N ARG A 26 -12.37 -16.68 4.09
CA ARG A 26 -12.56 -16.16 2.73
C ARG A 26 -13.62 -15.06 2.66
N GLN A 27 -14.68 -15.15 3.45
CA GLN A 27 -15.65 -14.07 3.56
C GLN A 27 -15.03 -12.80 4.17
N ASP A 28 -14.14 -12.96 5.16
CA ASP A 28 -13.41 -11.88 5.83
C ASP A 28 -12.41 -11.16 4.90
N GLU A 29 -12.05 -11.73 3.76
CA GLU A 29 -11.09 -11.15 2.80
C GLU A 29 -11.55 -9.80 2.24
N ARG A 30 -12.87 -9.54 2.23
CA ARG A 30 -13.46 -8.22 1.90
C ARG A 30 -12.97 -7.11 2.84
N SER A 31 -12.52 -7.50 4.03
CA SER A 31 -12.03 -6.65 5.10
C SER A 31 -10.52 -6.84 5.29
N LYS A 32 -9.74 -6.63 4.22
CA LYS A 32 -8.28 -6.84 4.19
C LYS A 32 -7.43 -5.86 5.03
N GLY A 33 -8.03 -4.94 5.78
CA GLY A 33 -7.31 -3.84 6.42
C GLY A 33 -6.64 -2.94 5.37
N ARG A 34 -5.40 -2.48 5.63
CA ARG A 34 -4.59 -1.75 4.64
C ARG A 34 -3.50 -2.61 3.99
N PHE A 35 -3.58 -3.93 4.09
CA PHE A 35 -2.71 -4.82 3.32
C PHE A 35 -3.02 -4.70 1.82
N ALA A 36 -1.98 -4.73 0.98
CA ALA A 36 -2.17 -4.71 -0.46
C ALA A 36 -2.92 -5.97 -0.94
N ARG A 37 -2.57 -7.12 -0.34
CA ARG A 37 -3.13 -8.44 -0.62
C ARG A 37 -3.23 -9.28 0.65
N VAL A 38 -4.17 -10.24 0.64
CA VAL A 38 -4.33 -11.24 1.70
C VAL A 38 -4.39 -12.61 1.04
N HIS A 39 -3.48 -13.50 1.41
CA HIS A 39 -3.50 -14.90 1.00
C HIS A 39 -4.26 -15.70 2.07
N THR A 40 -5.54 -15.93 1.82
CA THR A 40 -6.47 -16.46 2.83
C THR A 40 -6.35 -17.97 3.00
N ALA A 41 -6.19 -18.43 4.24
CA ALA A 41 -6.14 -19.84 4.63
C ALA A 41 -5.18 -20.67 3.76
N SER A 42 -3.98 -20.14 3.51
CA SER A 42 -3.02 -20.76 2.60
C SER A 42 -2.49 -22.09 3.16
N LEU A 43 -2.70 -23.17 2.40
CA LEU A 43 -2.07 -24.47 2.67
C LEU A 43 -0.62 -24.53 2.15
N ASN A 44 -0.29 -23.70 1.16
CA ASN A 44 1.05 -23.56 0.57
C ASN A 44 1.55 -22.11 0.74
N PRO A 45 1.93 -21.65 1.95
CA PRO A 45 2.35 -20.26 2.19
C PRO A 45 3.55 -19.82 1.32
N GLU A 46 4.35 -20.75 0.83
CA GLU A 46 5.44 -20.51 -0.11
C GLU A 46 4.97 -20.03 -1.51
N GLU A 47 3.70 -20.25 -1.88
CA GLU A 47 3.10 -19.74 -3.11
C GLU A 47 2.76 -18.24 -3.03
N ALA A 48 2.78 -17.64 -1.83
CA ALA A 48 2.48 -16.22 -1.65
C ALA A 48 3.31 -15.34 -2.59
N GLU A 49 2.63 -14.43 -3.28
CA GLU A 49 3.20 -13.61 -4.34
C GLU A 49 4.29 -12.67 -3.81
N GLU A 50 5.31 -12.46 -4.63
CA GLU A 50 6.31 -11.42 -4.42
C GLU A 50 5.80 -10.09 -4.96
N ASN A 51 5.89 -9.05 -4.14
CA ASN A 51 5.42 -7.73 -4.46
C ASN A 51 6.24 -6.71 -3.65
N SER A 52 6.18 -5.44 -4.00
CA SER A 52 6.82 -4.38 -3.23
C SER A 52 5.98 -3.88 -2.05
N ALA A 53 4.66 -4.05 -2.10
CA ALA A 53 3.77 -3.72 -1.01
C ALA A 53 3.60 -4.88 -0.01
N VAL A 54 3.34 -4.55 1.26
CA VAL A 54 3.16 -5.55 2.32
C VAL A 54 1.86 -6.34 2.10
N GLY A 55 1.99 -7.66 2.13
CA GLY A 55 0.90 -8.62 2.08
C GLY A 55 0.78 -9.42 3.39
N LEU A 56 -0.43 -9.91 3.65
CA LEU A 56 -0.70 -10.82 4.76
C LEU A 56 -0.93 -12.23 4.23
N VAL A 57 -0.36 -13.23 4.88
CA VAL A 57 -0.69 -14.64 4.69
C VAL A 57 -1.40 -15.15 5.94
N VAL A 58 -2.66 -15.52 5.79
CA VAL A 58 -3.44 -16.17 6.85
C VAL A 58 -3.22 -17.67 6.70
N LEU A 59 -2.52 -18.30 7.65
CA LEU A 59 -2.20 -19.72 7.56
C LEU A 59 -3.44 -20.60 7.65
N HIS A 60 -3.39 -21.75 6.97
CA HIS A 60 -4.38 -22.81 7.09
C HIS A 60 -4.54 -23.31 8.54
N PRO A 61 -5.73 -23.77 8.97
CA PRO A 61 -5.93 -24.45 10.26
C PRO A 61 -4.96 -25.60 10.59
N SER A 62 -4.35 -26.21 9.56
CA SER A 62 -3.35 -27.29 9.72
C SER A 62 -2.00 -26.80 10.26
N PHE A 63 -1.77 -25.49 10.32
CA PHE A 63 -0.53 -24.90 10.82
C PHE A 63 -0.77 -24.07 12.09
N PRO A 64 -1.29 -24.66 13.18
CA PRO A 64 -1.47 -23.93 14.42
C PRO A 64 -0.12 -23.60 15.06
N HIS A 65 -0.11 -22.54 15.85
CA HIS A 65 0.96 -22.23 16.76
C HIS A 65 0.60 -22.74 18.16
N ASP A 66 1.45 -23.59 18.73
CA ASP A 66 1.38 -24.02 20.13
C ASP A 66 2.49 -23.32 20.91
N THR A 67 2.09 -22.47 21.86
CA THR A 67 3.01 -21.72 22.71
C THR A 67 3.81 -22.58 23.69
N ARG A 68 3.44 -23.86 23.84
CA ARG A 68 4.14 -24.84 24.68
C ARG A 68 5.18 -25.67 23.92
N SER A 69 5.18 -25.60 22.59
CA SER A 69 6.17 -26.29 21.76
C SER A 69 7.40 -25.39 21.53
N GLU A 70 8.59 -25.98 21.49
CA GLU A 70 9.82 -25.28 21.08
C GLU A 70 9.84 -24.96 19.58
N ALA A 71 9.12 -25.75 18.76
CA ALA A 71 8.94 -25.52 17.34
C ALA A 71 7.53 -25.91 16.93
N SER A 72 6.73 -24.91 16.55
CA SER A 72 5.35 -25.14 16.11
C SER A 72 5.25 -25.38 14.59
N PRO A 73 4.20 -26.08 14.10
CA PRO A 73 3.92 -26.19 12.67
C PRO A 73 3.88 -24.83 11.96
N ALA A 74 3.33 -23.80 12.63
CA ALA A 74 3.32 -22.43 12.13
C ALA A 74 4.74 -21.89 11.88
N GLU A 75 5.65 -21.98 12.86
CA GLU A 75 7.01 -21.44 12.73
C GLU A 75 7.82 -22.14 11.65
N ALA A 76 7.73 -23.47 11.56
CA ALA A 76 8.40 -24.22 10.52
C ALA A 76 7.90 -23.81 9.12
N THR A 77 6.58 -23.72 8.96
CA THR A 77 5.94 -23.35 7.69
C THR A 77 6.27 -21.91 7.29
N VAL A 78 6.20 -20.95 8.22
CA VAL A 78 6.52 -19.54 7.96
C VAL A 78 8.00 -19.37 7.64
N THR A 79 8.88 -20.05 8.38
CA THR A 79 10.34 -20.00 8.12
C THR A 79 10.64 -20.51 6.72
N ASP A 80 10.03 -21.63 6.33
CA ASP A 80 10.22 -22.20 5.00
C ASP A 80 9.70 -21.27 3.91
N ALA A 81 8.48 -20.76 4.08
CA ALA A 81 7.88 -19.78 3.16
C ALA A 81 8.75 -18.53 3.03
N LEU A 82 9.36 -18.02 4.10
CA LEU A 82 10.25 -16.85 4.04
C LEU A 82 11.63 -17.15 3.41
N LYS A 83 12.09 -18.41 3.44
CA LYS A 83 13.34 -18.84 2.80
C LYS A 83 13.16 -19.10 1.31
N ARG A 84 12.06 -19.76 0.91
CA ARG A 84 11.84 -20.21 -0.47
C ARG A 84 10.40 -20.03 -0.97
N ARG A 85 10.29 -20.04 -2.28
CA ARG A 85 9.04 -20.12 -3.04
C ARG A 85 8.84 -21.52 -3.61
N SER A 86 7.64 -21.76 -4.11
CA SER A 86 7.30 -22.94 -4.91
C SER A 86 8.33 -23.18 -6.02
N GLY A 87 8.70 -24.44 -6.21
CA GLY A 87 9.78 -24.84 -7.13
C GLY A 87 11.19 -24.60 -6.59
N GLY A 88 11.35 -24.26 -5.30
CA GLY A 88 12.65 -24.21 -4.62
C GLY A 88 13.47 -22.94 -4.83
N ARG A 89 12.91 -21.92 -5.50
CA ARG A 89 13.59 -20.62 -5.70
C ARG A 89 13.68 -19.87 -4.37
N LEU A 90 14.81 -19.23 -4.09
CA LEU A 90 14.96 -18.38 -2.90
C LEU A 90 13.97 -17.21 -2.95
N ARG A 91 13.28 -16.96 -1.83
CA ARG A 91 12.39 -15.80 -1.73
C ARG A 91 13.20 -14.52 -1.73
N GLN A 92 12.90 -13.63 -2.66
CA GLN A 92 13.49 -12.30 -2.76
C GLN A 92 12.70 -11.31 -1.92
N ALA A 93 11.36 -11.28 -2.02
CA ALA A 93 10.55 -10.25 -1.39
C ALA A 93 10.13 -10.54 0.07
N ARG A 94 11.05 -11.09 0.86
CA ARG A 94 10.75 -11.60 2.21
C ARG A 94 10.30 -10.52 3.20
N ASN A 95 10.79 -9.29 3.08
CA ASN A 95 10.43 -8.22 4.02
C ASN A 95 9.02 -7.65 3.76
N THR A 96 8.34 -8.08 2.70
CA THR A 96 6.98 -7.63 2.34
C THR A 96 5.88 -8.61 2.77
N LEU A 97 6.21 -9.63 3.56
CA LEU A 97 5.23 -10.62 4.01
C LEU A 97 5.13 -10.66 5.52
N ILE A 98 3.88 -10.62 5.97
CA ILE A 98 3.47 -10.89 7.34
C ILE A 98 2.63 -12.17 7.31
N PHE A 99 2.78 -13.00 8.34
CA PHE A 99 2.01 -14.23 8.48
C PHE A 99 1.18 -14.17 9.75
N VAL A 100 0.00 -14.78 9.76
CA VAL A 100 -0.79 -14.98 10.98
C VAL A 100 -1.24 -16.43 11.08
N ALA A 101 -0.98 -17.05 12.21
CA ALA A 101 -1.34 -18.43 12.52
C ALA A 101 -2.43 -18.49 13.60
N PRO A 102 -3.25 -19.55 13.61
CA PRO A 102 -4.17 -19.80 14.69
C PRO A 102 -3.43 -20.28 15.95
N ASP A 103 -3.84 -19.81 17.12
CA ASP A 103 -3.48 -20.41 18.40
C ASP A 103 -4.11 -21.80 18.51
N ALA A 104 -3.33 -22.81 18.87
CA ALA A 104 -3.78 -24.20 18.90
C ALA A 104 -5.01 -24.43 19.81
N ALA A 105 -5.04 -23.81 20.99
CA ALA A 105 -6.15 -23.97 21.92
C ALA A 105 -7.40 -23.23 21.44
N MET A 106 -7.23 -22.01 20.91
CA MET A 106 -8.37 -21.25 20.37
C MET A 106 -8.91 -21.87 19.07
N LEU A 107 -8.06 -22.53 18.27
CA LEU A 107 -8.49 -23.26 17.09
C LEU A 107 -9.38 -24.45 17.46
N ALA A 108 -9.07 -25.18 18.54
CA ALA A 108 -9.92 -26.26 19.03
C ALA A 108 -11.33 -25.76 19.41
N GLU A 109 -11.42 -24.58 20.05
CA GLU A 109 -12.71 -23.94 20.34
C GLU A 109 -13.43 -23.45 19.06
N ALA A 110 -12.69 -22.95 18.07
CA ALA A 110 -13.25 -22.57 16.78
C ALA A 110 -13.82 -23.79 16.03
N ARG A 111 -13.10 -24.92 16.01
CA ARG A 111 -13.58 -26.19 15.45
C ARG A 111 -14.83 -26.67 16.15
N LYS A 112 -14.88 -26.62 17.48
CA LYS A 112 -16.08 -26.95 18.25
C LYS A 112 -17.27 -26.08 17.84
N ALA A 113 -17.08 -24.75 17.75
CA ALA A 113 -18.13 -23.83 17.28
C ALA A 113 -18.59 -24.14 15.85
N ALA A 114 -17.67 -24.54 14.97
CA ALA A 114 -17.99 -24.93 13.61
C ALA A 114 -18.86 -26.18 13.57
N LYS A 115 -18.49 -27.24 14.30
CA LYS A 115 -19.29 -28.48 14.41
C LYS A 115 -20.70 -28.21 14.90
N TRP A 116 -20.86 -27.36 15.92
CA TRP A 116 -22.18 -26.94 16.39
C TRP A 116 -22.98 -26.16 15.34
N THR A 117 -22.31 -25.29 14.58
CA THR A 117 -22.95 -24.51 13.50
C THR A 117 -23.42 -25.43 12.38
N ILE A 118 -22.59 -26.37 11.94
CA ILE A 118 -22.93 -27.39 10.95
C ILE A 118 -24.09 -28.26 11.44
N ALA A 119 -24.08 -28.68 12.72
CA ALA A 119 -25.16 -29.45 13.31
C ALA A 119 -26.49 -28.69 13.29
N TRP A 120 -26.52 -27.43 13.75
CA TRP A 120 -27.74 -26.61 13.70
C TRP A 120 -28.22 -26.37 12.27
N LYS A 121 -27.30 -26.13 11.33
CA LYS A 121 -27.63 -26.02 9.90
C LYS A 121 -28.29 -27.29 9.38
N SER A 122 -27.72 -28.45 9.71
CA SER A 122 -28.26 -29.74 9.27
C SER A 122 -29.68 -29.97 9.79
N ILE A 123 -29.99 -29.57 11.03
CA ILE A 123 -31.34 -29.74 11.61
C ILE A 123 -32.32 -28.78 10.94
N ARG A 124 -31.89 -27.54 10.69
CA ARG A 124 -32.69 -26.52 10.02
C ARG A 124 -33.07 -26.93 8.60
N ASP A 125 -32.13 -27.53 7.88
CA ASP A 125 -32.25 -27.84 6.46
C ASP A 125 -32.83 -29.26 6.20
N ASP A 126 -33.00 -30.07 7.25
CA ASP A 126 -33.53 -31.43 7.18
C ASP A 126 -35.05 -31.46 7.13
N ARG A 127 -35.59 -31.67 5.92
CA ARG A 127 -37.03 -31.76 5.65
C ARG A 127 -37.68 -33.06 6.14
N ALA A 128 -36.90 -34.08 6.52
CA ALA A 128 -37.43 -35.32 7.08
C ALA A 128 -37.79 -35.19 8.56
N LEU A 129 -37.27 -34.16 9.25
CA LEU A 129 -37.69 -33.84 10.60
C LEU A 129 -39.05 -33.12 10.57
N ASP A 130 -40.06 -33.75 11.15
CA ASP A 130 -41.38 -33.14 11.36
C ASP A 130 -41.34 -32.13 12.53
N LEU A 131 -40.66 -31.00 12.31
CA LEU A 131 -40.50 -29.95 13.30
C LEU A 131 -41.77 -29.10 13.40
N LYS A 132 -42.24 -28.89 14.64
CA LYS A 132 -43.28 -27.89 14.94
C LYS A 132 -42.74 -26.49 14.68
N ASP A 133 -43.62 -25.52 14.44
CA ASP A 133 -43.21 -24.15 14.11
C ASP A 133 -42.34 -23.50 15.20
N SER A 134 -42.67 -23.73 16.48
CA SER A 134 -41.83 -23.28 17.60
C SER A 134 -40.43 -23.92 17.61
N GLN A 135 -40.28 -25.16 17.13
CA GLN A 135 -38.98 -25.81 17.01
C GLN A 135 -38.19 -25.28 15.81
N LYS A 136 -38.86 -24.95 14.69
CA LYS A 136 -38.23 -24.29 13.54
C LYS A 136 -37.67 -22.92 13.95
N GLU A 137 -38.44 -22.13 14.69
CA GLU A 137 -37.99 -20.84 15.24
C GLU A 137 -36.80 -21.01 16.20
N GLU A 138 -36.86 -21.99 17.11
CA GLU A 138 -35.74 -22.30 18.01
C GLU A 138 -34.48 -22.66 17.21
N VAL A 139 -34.58 -23.55 16.22
CA VAL A 139 -33.46 -23.98 15.38
C VAL A 139 -32.88 -22.83 14.57
N ALA A 140 -33.71 -21.99 13.96
CA ALA A 140 -33.26 -20.82 13.20
C ALA A 140 -32.49 -19.84 14.09
N LYS A 141 -33.00 -19.58 15.31
CA LYS A 141 -32.32 -18.75 16.31
C LYS A 141 -30.99 -19.36 16.75
N GLN A 142 -30.95 -20.66 17.04
CA GLN A 142 -29.73 -21.34 17.44
C GLN A 142 -28.68 -21.38 16.33
N PHE A 143 -29.09 -21.59 15.08
CA PHE A 143 -28.21 -21.50 13.91
C PHE A 143 -27.60 -20.10 13.76
N THR A 144 -28.40 -19.05 13.96
CA THR A 144 -27.91 -17.66 13.91
C THR A 144 -26.89 -17.40 15.02
N ASN A 145 -27.21 -17.82 16.25
CA ASN A 145 -26.32 -17.66 17.40
C ASN A 145 -25.02 -18.45 17.25
N SER A 146 -25.08 -19.69 16.75
CA SER A 146 -23.89 -20.53 16.54
C SER A 146 -23.02 -19.97 15.42
N THR A 147 -23.60 -19.43 14.36
CA THR A 147 -22.86 -18.76 13.28
C THR A 147 -22.10 -17.54 13.81
N ALA A 148 -22.72 -16.68 14.62
CA ALA A 148 -22.04 -15.55 15.24
C ALA A 148 -20.95 -15.99 16.23
N ALA A 149 -21.17 -17.09 16.96
CA ALA A 149 -20.17 -17.66 17.86
C ALA A 149 -18.96 -18.24 17.10
N LEU A 150 -19.20 -18.90 15.97
CA LEU A 150 -18.17 -19.39 15.04
C LEU A 150 -17.33 -18.24 14.47
N GLU A 151 -17.99 -17.19 13.98
CA GLU A 151 -17.30 -16.00 13.47
C GLU A 151 -16.37 -15.39 14.51
N ALA A 152 -16.87 -15.21 15.73
CA ALA A 152 -16.09 -14.66 16.81
C ALA A 152 -14.95 -15.58 17.28
N SER A 153 -15.14 -16.91 17.28
CA SER A 153 -14.10 -17.86 17.66
C SER A 153 -13.00 -17.99 16.62
N VAL A 154 -13.33 -18.00 15.33
CA VAL A 154 -12.35 -17.98 14.23
C VAL A 154 -11.51 -16.71 14.30
N ARG A 155 -12.14 -15.54 14.41
CA ARG A 155 -11.40 -14.27 14.48
C ARG A 155 -10.51 -14.15 15.72
N ARG A 156 -10.88 -14.79 16.83
CA ARG A 156 -10.03 -14.91 18.04
C ARG A 156 -8.85 -15.85 17.84
N ALA A 157 -9.02 -16.93 17.08
CA ALA A 157 -8.03 -17.96 16.95
C ALA A 157 -6.77 -17.48 16.21
N TRP A 158 -6.90 -16.71 15.13
CA TRP A 158 -5.76 -16.17 14.38
C TRP A 158 -5.14 -14.96 15.08
N SER A 159 -4.25 -15.23 16.03
CA SER A 159 -3.68 -14.24 16.96
C SER A 159 -2.16 -14.19 17.00
N HIS A 160 -1.46 -15.12 16.35
CA HIS A 160 0.01 -15.21 16.35
C HIS A 160 0.56 -14.68 15.04
N VAL A 161 1.14 -13.49 15.08
CA VAL A 161 1.72 -12.82 13.91
C VAL A 161 3.21 -13.14 13.84
N PHE A 162 3.68 -13.51 12.66
CA PHE A 162 5.08 -13.78 12.39
C PHE A 162 5.61 -12.86 11.29
N HIS A 163 6.84 -12.39 11.47
CA HIS A 163 7.53 -11.58 10.47
C HIS A 163 9.05 -11.77 10.57
N PRO A 164 9.78 -11.58 9.45
CA PRO A 164 11.24 -11.60 9.51
C PRO A 164 11.76 -10.32 10.19
N VAL A 165 12.88 -10.42 10.87
CA VAL A 165 13.70 -9.30 11.36
C VAL A 165 15.17 -9.56 11.07
N ALA A 166 16.01 -8.57 11.39
CA ALA A 166 17.45 -8.68 11.23
C ALA A 166 17.97 -10.01 11.83
N PRO A 167 18.86 -10.72 11.13
CA PRO A 167 19.37 -11.99 11.61
C PRO A 167 20.15 -11.80 12.92
N ARG A 168 19.95 -12.75 13.85
CA ARG A 168 20.67 -12.77 15.14
C ARG A 168 21.99 -13.54 15.05
N ILE A 169 22.17 -14.30 13.99
CA ILE A 169 23.33 -15.16 13.72
C ILE A 169 23.86 -14.79 12.33
N ASP A 170 25.17 -14.60 12.23
CA ASP A 170 25.83 -14.28 10.96
C ASP A 170 25.60 -15.40 9.92
N GLY A 171 25.34 -15.00 8.68
CA GLY A 171 25.07 -15.92 7.57
C GLY A 171 23.60 -16.30 7.36
N GLU A 172 22.73 -16.14 8.36
CA GLU A 172 21.28 -16.32 8.15
C GLU A 172 20.64 -15.09 7.48
N PRO A 173 19.64 -15.27 6.60
CA PRO A 173 18.99 -14.17 5.90
C PRO A 173 18.04 -13.33 6.79
N PHE A 174 17.51 -13.91 7.87
CA PHE A 174 16.61 -13.26 8.83
C PHE A 174 16.56 -14.06 10.14
N ALA A 175 16.06 -13.45 11.20
CA ALA A 175 15.49 -14.15 12.35
C ALA A 175 13.96 -14.04 12.30
N LEU A 176 13.25 -15.08 12.74
CA LEU A 176 11.79 -15.02 12.83
C LEU A 176 11.38 -14.40 14.16
N GLU A 177 10.54 -13.37 14.10
CA GLU A 177 9.93 -12.77 15.28
C GLU A 177 8.43 -13.06 15.31
N ARG A 178 7.90 -13.19 16.53
CA ARG A 178 6.50 -13.48 16.81
C ARG A 178 5.92 -12.41 17.70
N VAL A 179 4.76 -11.90 17.32
CA VAL A 179 3.93 -11.01 18.13
C VAL A 179 2.56 -11.61 18.29
N ASN A 180 2.08 -11.72 19.52
CA ASN A 180 0.70 -12.11 19.80
C ASN A 180 -0.17 -10.88 20.06
N PHE A 181 -1.46 -11.00 19.80
CA PHE A 181 -2.44 -9.99 20.17
C PHE A 181 -3.78 -10.63 20.50
N ARG A 182 -4.70 -9.87 21.12
CA ARG A 182 -6.04 -10.34 21.44
C ARG A 182 -7.06 -9.69 20.52
N ASN A 183 -7.66 -10.47 19.63
CA ASN A 183 -8.86 -10.06 18.91
C ASN A 183 -10.10 -10.47 19.73
N PRO A 184 -10.99 -9.56 20.16
CA PRO A 184 -12.21 -9.94 20.87
C PRO A 184 -13.21 -10.70 19.99
N GLY A 185 -12.97 -10.81 18.67
CA GLY A 185 -13.78 -11.52 17.69
C GLY A 185 -14.67 -10.60 16.84
N SER A 186 -14.58 -9.28 17.04
CA SER A 186 -15.41 -8.29 16.33
C SER A 186 -14.82 -7.82 15.01
N LYS A 187 -13.50 -7.95 14.80
CA LYS A 187 -12.81 -7.52 13.58
C LYS A 187 -12.36 -8.73 12.78
N ALA A 188 -12.43 -8.61 11.46
CA ALA A 188 -11.82 -9.57 10.55
C ALA A 188 -10.33 -9.72 10.88
N VAL A 189 -9.79 -10.92 10.67
CA VAL A 189 -8.40 -11.25 11.04
C VAL A 189 -7.41 -10.24 10.44
N ALA A 190 -7.53 -9.93 9.15
CA ALA A 190 -6.63 -9.01 8.47
C ALA A 190 -6.67 -7.58 9.03
N GLN A 191 -7.86 -7.07 9.39
CA GLN A 191 -8.00 -5.77 10.05
C GLN A 191 -7.31 -5.74 11.41
N ALA A 192 -7.54 -6.77 12.24
CA ALA A 192 -6.97 -6.83 13.57
C ALA A 192 -5.43 -6.99 13.53
N VAL A 193 -4.91 -7.76 12.58
CA VAL A 193 -3.47 -7.88 12.33
C VAL A 193 -2.90 -6.53 11.87
N TRP A 194 -3.56 -5.83 10.93
CA TRP A 194 -3.09 -4.52 10.46
C TRP A 194 -2.94 -3.52 11.60
N GLU A 195 -3.96 -3.39 12.45
CA GLU A 195 -3.93 -2.52 13.61
C GLU A 195 -2.78 -2.87 14.56
N ARG A 196 -2.53 -4.17 14.76
CA ARG A 196 -1.42 -4.64 15.60
C ARG A 196 -0.07 -4.25 15.01
N VAL A 197 0.20 -4.60 13.75
CA VAL A 197 1.53 -4.38 13.14
C VAL A 197 1.82 -2.91 12.87
N SER A 198 0.79 -2.08 12.64
CA SER A 198 0.95 -0.62 12.54
C SER A 198 1.20 0.01 13.91
N SER A 199 0.42 -0.37 14.94
CA SER A 199 0.62 0.15 16.31
C SER A 199 2.01 -0.15 16.86
N ASP A 200 2.57 -1.32 16.57
CA ASP A 200 3.91 -1.72 17.02
C ASP A 200 5.04 -1.21 16.12
N GLN A 201 4.73 -0.47 15.05
CA GLN A 201 5.70 -0.03 14.05
C GLN A 201 6.47 -1.19 13.37
N ILE A 202 5.85 -2.38 13.31
CA ILE A 202 6.34 -3.55 12.56
C ILE A 202 6.15 -3.34 11.05
N VAL A 203 5.10 -2.62 10.66
CA VAL A 203 4.89 -2.10 9.30
C VAL A 203 4.76 -0.59 9.42
N LEU A 204 5.64 0.13 8.71
CA LEU A 204 5.67 1.58 8.72
C LEU A 204 4.73 2.17 7.65
N GLU A 205 3.82 3.03 8.10
CA GLU A 205 3.00 3.88 7.21
C GLU A 205 3.67 5.22 6.93
N LYS A 206 4.74 5.54 7.66
CA LYS A 206 5.63 6.67 7.42
C LYS A 206 7.05 6.25 7.78
N LEU A 207 8.00 6.48 6.87
CA LEU A 207 9.43 6.29 7.15
C LEU A 207 10.07 7.66 7.38
N GLY A 208 10.81 7.80 8.49
CA GLY A 208 11.50 9.03 8.81
C GLY A 208 12.71 9.26 7.90
N ARG A 209 12.89 10.47 7.36
CA ARG A 209 14.03 10.82 6.51
C ARG A 209 15.40 10.57 7.15
N GLN A 210 15.53 10.71 8.47
CA GLN A 210 16.78 10.42 9.18
C GLN A 210 17.07 8.92 9.19
N THR A 211 16.08 8.10 9.53
CA THR A 211 16.18 6.63 9.48
C THR A 211 16.57 6.16 8.08
N LEU A 212 15.93 6.72 7.04
CA LEU A 212 16.30 6.45 5.65
C LEU A 212 17.75 6.86 5.35
N SER A 213 18.16 8.08 5.73
CA SER A 213 19.54 8.55 5.56
C SER A 213 20.56 7.61 6.20
N ASP A 214 20.31 7.16 7.43
CA ASP A 214 21.23 6.29 8.16
C ASP A 214 21.36 4.92 7.47
N ARG A 215 20.24 4.33 7.03
CA ARG A 215 20.24 3.08 6.25
C ARG A 215 20.97 3.20 4.93
N LEU A 216 20.74 4.31 4.22
CA LEU A 216 21.43 4.59 2.97
C LEU A 216 22.93 4.69 3.21
N LYS A 217 23.39 5.41 4.23
CA LYS A 217 24.82 5.55 4.56
C LYS A 217 25.47 4.22 4.92
N GLU A 218 24.78 3.39 5.71
CA GLU A 218 25.25 2.06 6.12
C GLU A 218 25.43 1.11 4.92
N ASN A 219 24.58 1.22 3.90
CA ASN A 219 24.52 0.28 2.78
C ASN A 219 25.01 0.87 1.45
N TRP A 220 25.47 2.13 1.45
CA TRP A 220 25.91 2.79 0.22
C TRP A 220 27.20 2.15 -0.32
N PRO A 221 27.28 1.79 -1.62
CA PRO A 221 28.51 1.22 -2.16
C PRO A 221 29.67 2.23 -2.05
N PRO A 222 30.83 1.86 -1.48
CA PRO A 222 31.88 2.81 -1.11
C PRO A 222 32.30 3.78 -2.22
N ASP A 223 32.45 3.26 -3.44
CA ASP A 223 32.95 4.00 -4.60
C ASP A 223 31.83 4.49 -5.55
N ALA A 224 30.57 4.44 -5.12
CA ALA A 224 29.45 4.90 -5.92
C ALA A 224 29.08 6.35 -5.64
N ASP A 225 28.95 7.16 -6.69
CA ASP A 225 28.40 8.51 -6.63
C ASP A 225 26.87 8.52 -6.59
N HIS A 226 26.24 7.45 -7.05
CA HIS A 226 24.79 7.30 -7.10
C HIS A 226 24.36 5.84 -6.97
N VAL A 227 23.11 5.62 -6.60
CA VAL A 227 22.47 4.30 -6.53
C VAL A 227 21.14 4.38 -7.24
N ALA A 228 20.81 3.34 -8.02
CA ALA A 228 19.52 3.24 -8.68
C ALA A 228 18.38 3.16 -7.65
N MET A 229 17.29 3.89 -7.89
CA MET A 229 16.13 3.85 -7.00
C MET A 229 15.54 2.45 -6.88
N ALA A 230 15.54 1.67 -7.97
CA ALA A 230 15.15 0.27 -7.96
C ALA A 230 15.96 -0.55 -6.94
N THR A 231 17.28 -0.34 -6.86
CA THR A 231 18.15 -1.02 -5.89
C THR A 231 17.80 -0.65 -4.45
N ILE A 232 17.55 0.64 -4.18
CA ILE A 232 17.12 1.11 -2.87
C ILE A 232 15.78 0.47 -2.48
N ARG A 233 14.80 0.46 -3.39
CA ARG A 233 13.53 -0.26 -3.19
C ARG A 233 13.78 -1.73 -2.85
N ASP A 234 14.61 -2.42 -3.62
CA ASP A 234 14.85 -3.85 -3.45
C ASP A 234 15.52 -4.17 -2.10
N TRP A 235 16.32 -3.26 -1.53
CA TRP A 235 16.82 -3.40 -0.15
C TRP A 235 15.68 -3.46 0.87
N PHE A 236 14.72 -2.54 0.80
CA PHE A 236 13.57 -2.49 1.70
C PHE A 236 12.62 -3.69 1.51
N ILE A 237 12.49 -4.19 0.29
CA ILE A 237 11.65 -5.36 -0.03
C ILE A 237 12.32 -6.68 0.43
N GLY A 238 13.63 -6.83 0.24
CA GLY A 238 14.28 -8.13 0.34
C GLY A 238 15.11 -8.39 1.60
N SER A 239 15.51 -7.35 2.31
CA SER A 239 16.35 -7.48 3.50
C SER A 239 15.56 -7.20 4.77
N ALA A 240 15.53 -8.18 5.68
CA ALA A 240 14.90 -8.03 6.99
C ALA A 240 15.68 -7.09 7.94
N ARG A 241 16.84 -6.56 7.49
CA ARG A 241 17.60 -5.51 8.18
C ARG A 241 17.05 -4.11 7.93
N PHE A 242 16.29 -3.93 6.85
CA PHE A 242 15.64 -2.67 6.52
C PHE A 242 14.24 -2.60 7.15
N GLU A 243 13.80 -1.39 7.46
CA GLU A 243 12.47 -1.15 7.97
C GLU A 243 11.43 -1.66 6.97
N ARG A 244 10.40 -2.32 7.48
CA ARG A 244 9.29 -2.79 6.63
C ARG A 244 8.34 -1.64 6.36
N VAL A 245 8.45 -1.03 5.20
CA VAL A 245 7.51 0.00 4.73
C VAL A 245 6.27 -0.65 4.11
N ARG A 246 5.10 -0.03 4.29
CA ARG A 246 3.82 -0.53 3.76
C ARG A 246 3.84 -0.77 2.25
N ASP A 247 4.41 0.17 1.51
CA ASP A 247 4.53 0.14 0.04
C ASP A 247 5.57 1.16 -0.44
N GLU A 248 5.75 1.23 -1.76
CA GLU A 248 6.64 2.17 -2.42
C GLU A 248 6.24 3.64 -2.21
N ILE A 249 4.97 3.94 -1.95
CA ILE A 249 4.53 5.31 -1.68
C ILE A 249 5.20 5.82 -0.41
N VAL A 250 5.19 5.02 0.66
CA VAL A 250 5.85 5.38 1.93
C VAL A 250 7.36 5.60 1.74
N LEU A 251 8.02 4.75 0.95
CA LEU A 251 9.44 4.92 0.66
C LEU A 251 9.71 6.16 -0.20
N GLY A 252 8.88 6.40 -1.21
CA GLY A 252 8.99 7.55 -2.12
C GLY A 252 8.79 8.87 -1.39
N GLU A 253 7.81 8.94 -0.48
CA GLU A 253 7.60 10.10 0.39
C GLU A 253 8.82 10.38 1.27
N ALA A 254 9.42 9.34 1.88
CA ALA A 254 10.63 9.48 2.69
C ALA A 254 11.83 9.95 1.88
N VAL A 255 12.00 9.44 0.64
CA VAL A 255 13.04 9.89 -0.29
C VAL A 255 12.80 11.34 -0.71
N SER A 256 11.56 11.75 -1.00
CA SER A 256 11.26 13.15 -1.32
C SER A 256 11.50 14.06 -0.11
N GLU A 257 11.18 13.64 1.11
CA GLU A 257 11.48 14.40 2.32
C GLU A 257 13.00 14.52 2.53
N LEU A 258 13.75 13.45 2.26
CA LEU A 258 15.21 13.40 2.33
C LEU A 258 15.86 14.38 1.34
N VAL A 259 15.44 14.36 0.07
CA VAL A 259 15.99 15.22 -1.00
C VAL A 259 15.63 16.69 -0.80
N ARG A 260 14.43 16.97 -0.25
CA ARG A 260 14.00 18.32 0.10
C ARG A 260 14.85 18.91 1.24
N ASP A 261 15.32 18.08 2.17
CA ASP A 261 16.14 18.52 3.28
C ASP A 261 17.55 18.90 2.80
N GLY A 262 17.74 20.19 2.58
CA GLY A 262 19.03 20.77 2.17
C GLY A 262 20.15 20.66 3.21
N LEU A 263 19.99 19.90 4.30
CA LEU A 263 21.07 19.53 5.22
C LEU A 263 21.54 18.08 5.06
N LEU A 264 20.80 17.23 4.32
CA LEU A 264 21.15 15.83 4.13
C LEU A 264 21.99 15.61 2.85
N ASP A 265 22.65 14.45 2.78
CA ASP A 265 23.74 14.15 1.85
C ASP A 265 23.28 13.63 0.47
N PHE A 266 22.00 13.77 0.12
CA PHE A 266 21.42 13.14 -1.07
C PHE A 266 20.61 14.09 -1.94
N SER A 267 20.68 13.85 -3.25
CA SER A 267 19.93 14.51 -4.33
C SER A 267 19.25 13.46 -5.20
N TYR A 268 18.25 13.85 -5.99
CA TYR A 268 17.55 12.96 -6.93
C TYR A 268 17.93 13.29 -8.37
N ALA A 269 18.00 12.27 -9.24
CA ALA A 269 18.13 12.45 -10.67
C ALA A 269 17.20 11.49 -11.44
N ASP A 270 16.70 11.93 -12.59
CA ASP A 270 15.87 11.12 -13.49
C ASP A 270 16.67 10.09 -14.29
N GLY A 271 17.99 10.27 -14.37
CA GLY A 271 18.91 9.40 -15.09
C GLY A 271 20.32 9.95 -15.17
N PHE A 272 21.24 9.12 -15.66
CA PHE A 272 22.62 9.48 -15.94
C PHE A 272 22.92 9.35 -17.43
N GLY A 273 23.37 10.43 -18.05
CA GLY A 273 23.68 10.48 -19.47
C GLY A 273 25.03 9.83 -19.80
N THR A 274 25.18 9.42 -21.05
CA THR A 274 26.45 8.91 -21.59
C THR A 274 27.56 9.98 -21.64
N ASP A 275 27.18 11.25 -21.51
CA ASP A 275 28.06 12.40 -21.37
C ASP A 275 28.60 12.57 -19.93
N GLY A 276 28.25 11.65 -19.02
CA GLY A 276 28.66 11.69 -17.62
C GLY A 276 27.89 12.70 -16.78
N ARG A 277 26.71 13.16 -17.23
CA ARG A 277 25.89 14.14 -16.50
C ARG A 277 24.55 13.58 -16.02
N TYR A 278 24.14 13.98 -14.84
CA TYR A 278 22.82 13.71 -14.27
C TYR A 278 21.73 14.55 -14.95
N LYS A 279 20.66 13.88 -15.38
CA LYS A 279 19.45 14.48 -15.95
C LYS A 279 18.41 14.68 -14.86
N GLY A 280 17.64 15.77 -14.95
CA GLY A 280 16.56 16.05 -13.98
C GLY A 280 17.06 16.20 -12.54
N LEU A 281 18.32 16.61 -12.35
CA LEU A 281 18.93 16.71 -11.02
C LEU A 281 18.16 17.69 -10.12
N ALA A 282 17.85 17.24 -8.91
CA ALA A 282 17.10 18.00 -7.93
C ALA A 282 17.73 17.86 -6.53
N SER A 283 18.10 19.01 -5.95
CA SER A 283 18.61 19.15 -4.58
C SER A 283 17.76 20.18 -3.84
N GLY A 284 17.35 19.88 -2.60
CA GLY A 284 16.56 20.81 -1.78
C GLY A 284 15.15 21.09 -2.33
N LYS A 285 14.61 20.18 -3.14
CA LYS A 285 13.30 20.31 -3.80
C LYS A 285 12.43 19.10 -3.49
N VAL A 286 11.11 19.30 -3.55
CA VAL A 286 10.16 18.19 -3.59
C VAL A 286 10.33 17.48 -4.94
N VAL A 287 10.35 16.15 -4.93
CA VAL A 287 10.54 15.32 -6.12
C VAL A 287 9.50 14.21 -6.17
N THR A 288 9.02 13.89 -7.37
CA THR A 288 8.22 12.70 -7.60
C THR A 288 9.16 11.52 -7.76
N VAL A 289 9.22 10.66 -6.73
CA VAL A 289 10.14 9.54 -6.72
C VAL A 289 9.61 8.40 -7.58
N ARG A 290 10.46 7.92 -8.48
CA ARG A 290 10.23 6.75 -9.32
C ARG A 290 11.20 5.64 -8.95
N PHE A 291 10.72 4.40 -8.90
CA PHE A 291 11.52 3.20 -8.65
C PHE A 291 11.74 2.36 -9.92
N ASP A 292 11.20 2.80 -11.06
CA ASP A 292 11.39 2.22 -12.37
C ASP A 292 12.34 3.07 -13.24
N GLY A 293 12.87 2.45 -14.31
CA GLY A 293 13.73 3.12 -15.28
C GLY A 293 15.09 3.55 -14.72
N ASP A 294 15.54 4.72 -15.15
CA ASP A 294 16.89 5.23 -14.91
C ASP A 294 17.03 6.09 -13.64
N ALA A 295 15.99 6.18 -12.79
CA ALA A 295 15.99 7.07 -11.63
C ALA A 295 17.08 6.72 -10.61
N LEU A 296 17.76 7.75 -10.08
CA LEU A 296 18.91 7.62 -9.19
C LEU A 296 18.75 8.48 -7.93
N LEU A 297 19.23 7.95 -6.80
CA LEU A 297 19.64 8.76 -5.67
C LEU A 297 21.13 9.05 -5.80
N VAL A 298 21.53 10.30 -5.65
CA VAL A 298 22.87 10.79 -5.95
C VAL A 298 23.47 11.41 -4.68
N ARG A 299 24.77 11.20 -4.45
CA ARG A 299 25.49 11.94 -3.39
C ARG A 299 25.43 13.42 -3.70
N ARG A 300 25.02 14.21 -2.71
CA ARG A 300 24.80 15.64 -2.92
C ARG A 300 26.06 16.41 -3.31
N ALA A 301 27.23 16.01 -2.81
CA ALA A 301 28.50 16.64 -3.21
C ALA A 301 28.72 16.59 -4.73
N VAL A 302 28.35 15.48 -5.38
CA VAL A 302 28.49 15.28 -6.83
C VAL A 302 27.43 16.09 -7.58
N ALA A 303 26.19 16.10 -7.06
CA ALA A 303 25.11 16.91 -7.59
C ALA A 303 25.45 18.41 -7.61
N ASP A 304 25.93 18.93 -6.48
CA ASP A 304 26.30 20.33 -6.31
C ASP A 304 27.48 20.73 -7.22
N ALA A 305 28.46 19.83 -7.42
CA ALA A 305 29.55 20.05 -8.38
C ALA A 305 29.01 20.26 -9.81
N GLN A 306 28.08 19.42 -10.25
CA GLN A 306 27.49 19.55 -11.59
C GLN A 306 26.69 20.85 -11.76
N GLU A 307 25.97 21.31 -10.73
CA GLU A 307 25.22 22.56 -10.78
C GLU A 307 26.14 23.78 -10.84
N ARG A 308 27.27 23.77 -10.10
CA ARG A 308 28.27 24.86 -10.13
C ARG A 308 28.88 25.04 -11.52
N GLU A 309 29.20 23.95 -12.22
CA GLU A 309 29.69 24.00 -13.61
C GLU A 309 28.70 24.64 -14.59
N LYS A 310 27.39 24.43 -14.38
CA LYS A 310 26.36 25.07 -15.21
C LYS A 310 26.35 26.59 -14.99
N THR A 311 26.50 27.03 -13.74
CA THR A 311 26.56 28.47 -13.43
C THR A 311 27.85 29.15 -13.91
N SER A 312 28.99 28.44 -13.98
CA SER A 312 30.25 29.01 -14.49
C SER A 312 30.32 29.12 -16.02
N ASN A 313 29.56 28.31 -16.76
CA ASN A 313 29.57 28.29 -18.23
C ASN A 313 28.52 29.20 -18.89
N THR A 314 27.89 30.12 -18.13
CA THR A 314 27.08 31.18 -18.74
C THR A 314 28.02 32.27 -19.26
N PRO A 315 28.12 32.55 -20.57
CA PRO A 315 29.00 33.62 -21.05
C PRO A 315 28.42 34.96 -20.61
N THR A 316 29.06 35.56 -19.60
CA THR A 316 28.97 36.99 -19.35
C THR A 316 29.37 37.69 -20.65
N SER A 317 28.41 38.33 -21.34
CA SER A 317 28.73 39.21 -22.45
C SER A 317 29.53 40.40 -21.92
N SER A 318 30.84 40.27 -22.00
CA SER A 318 31.81 41.31 -21.69
C SER A 318 31.75 42.39 -22.77
N GLY A 319 30.89 43.40 -22.54
CA GLY A 319 31.02 44.69 -23.20
C GLY A 319 32.20 45.45 -22.60
N SER A 320 33.27 45.63 -23.38
CA SER A 320 34.43 46.44 -22.98
C SER A 320 34.09 47.94 -22.89
N PRO A 321 34.87 48.73 -22.10
CA PRO A 321 34.47 50.03 -21.60
C PRO A 321 34.95 51.20 -22.46
N VAL A 322 34.16 52.28 -22.52
CA VAL A 322 34.57 53.61 -23.01
C VAL A 322 34.71 54.55 -21.80
N PRO A 323 35.78 55.34 -21.66
CA PRO A 323 36.02 56.16 -20.48
C PRO A 323 35.48 57.60 -20.62
N GLY A 324 34.95 58.13 -19.52
CA GLY A 324 34.94 59.58 -19.22
C GLY A 324 33.55 60.19 -18.95
N GLY A 325 33.37 60.76 -17.75
CA GLY A 325 32.35 61.78 -17.51
C GLY A 325 31.70 61.74 -16.13
N SER A 326 32.09 62.68 -15.27
CA SER A 326 31.65 62.93 -13.89
C SER A 326 30.15 62.79 -13.57
N ALA A 327 29.91 62.17 -12.41
CA ALA A 327 28.96 62.55 -11.36
C ALA A 327 27.66 63.28 -11.77
N ASN A 328 26.58 62.50 -11.91
CA ASN A 328 25.30 62.85 -11.29
C ASN A 328 24.51 61.58 -10.98
N GLN A 329 24.10 61.46 -9.73
CA GLN A 329 23.42 60.30 -9.15
C GLN A 329 21.93 60.31 -9.57
N PRO A 330 21.37 59.24 -10.18
CA PRO A 330 19.93 59.06 -10.20
C PRO A 330 19.51 58.39 -8.88
N GLU A 331 18.58 59.06 -8.20
CA GLU A 331 17.77 58.57 -7.10
C GLU A 331 17.23 57.15 -7.37
N PRO A 332 17.13 56.28 -6.34
CA PRO A 332 16.50 54.97 -6.48
C PRO A 332 15.04 55.14 -6.92
N ALA A 333 14.70 54.52 -8.05
CA ALA A 333 13.31 54.40 -8.48
C ALA A 333 12.49 53.75 -7.36
N SER A 334 11.42 54.44 -6.95
CA SER A 334 10.48 53.94 -5.97
C SER A 334 9.91 52.58 -6.40
N PRO A 335 9.71 51.62 -5.48
CA PRO A 335 9.13 50.33 -5.82
C PRO A 335 7.71 50.53 -6.34
N VAL A 336 7.42 50.01 -7.53
CA VAL A 336 6.05 49.90 -8.05
C VAL A 336 5.25 49.04 -7.05
N PRO A 337 4.11 49.50 -6.53
CA PRO A 337 3.32 48.69 -5.60
C PRO A 337 2.88 47.40 -6.29
N ALA A 338 3.19 46.26 -5.67
CA ALA A 338 2.81 44.94 -6.15
C ALA A 338 1.28 44.89 -6.35
N GLN A 339 0.85 44.70 -7.59
CA GLN A 339 -0.57 44.51 -7.89
C GLN A 339 -1.05 43.22 -7.20
N THR A 340 -2.15 43.34 -6.46
CA THR A 340 -2.79 42.16 -5.85
C THR A 340 -3.58 41.42 -6.92
N LEU A 341 -3.08 40.27 -7.36
CA LEU A 341 -3.78 39.38 -8.28
C LEU A 341 -4.92 38.68 -7.52
N ARG A 342 -6.17 38.90 -7.95
CA ARG A 342 -7.38 38.44 -7.22
C ARG A 342 -8.06 37.22 -7.83
N ARG A 343 -7.65 36.80 -9.03
CA ARG A 343 -8.30 35.71 -9.78
C ARG A 343 -7.27 34.97 -10.64
N PHE A 344 -7.30 33.65 -10.53
CA PHE A 344 -6.60 32.73 -11.42
C PHE A 344 -7.63 32.05 -12.35
N TYR A 345 -7.29 31.88 -13.63
CA TYR A 345 -8.04 31.09 -14.59
C TYR A 345 -7.04 30.46 -15.57
N GLY A 346 -7.32 29.24 -16.01
CA GLY A 346 -6.48 28.51 -16.95
C GLY A 346 -7.18 27.25 -17.43
N SER A 347 -6.91 26.87 -18.68
CA SER A 347 -7.32 25.60 -19.27
C SER A 347 -6.08 24.90 -19.81
N VAL A 348 -6.08 23.58 -19.77
CA VAL A 348 -5.01 22.75 -20.32
C VAL A 348 -5.64 21.52 -20.96
N ASP A 349 -5.20 21.21 -22.18
CA ASP A 349 -5.65 20.03 -22.90
C ASP A 349 -4.95 18.81 -22.31
N LEU A 350 -5.73 17.82 -21.89
CA LEU A 350 -5.21 16.58 -21.33
C LEU A 350 -5.14 15.51 -22.42
N ASN A 351 -4.15 14.61 -22.34
CA ASN A 351 -4.12 13.47 -23.24
C ASN A 351 -5.30 12.52 -22.92
N PRO A 352 -6.21 12.25 -23.88
CA PRO A 352 -7.38 11.41 -23.65
C PRO A 352 -7.04 9.94 -23.38
N GLU A 353 -5.86 9.46 -23.77
CA GLU A 353 -5.41 8.08 -23.50
C GLU A 353 -4.85 7.92 -22.08
N ARG A 354 -4.39 9.01 -21.45
CA ARG A 354 -3.77 8.98 -20.11
C ARG A 354 -4.17 10.18 -19.22
N PRO A 355 -5.46 10.51 -19.09
CA PRO A 355 -5.91 11.76 -18.45
C PRO A 355 -5.52 11.85 -16.98
N VAL A 356 -5.46 10.71 -16.26
CA VAL A 356 -5.07 10.67 -14.84
C VAL A 356 -3.60 11.04 -14.64
N ARG A 357 -2.71 10.69 -15.59
CA ARG A 357 -1.27 11.00 -15.53
C ARG A 357 -1.03 12.51 -15.67
N ASP A 358 -1.78 13.16 -16.57
CA ASP A 358 -1.62 14.58 -16.88
C ASP A 358 -2.34 15.47 -15.86
N LEU A 359 -3.38 14.95 -15.20
CA LEU A 359 -4.11 15.64 -14.14
C LEU A 359 -3.28 15.77 -12.85
N GLN A 360 -2.42 14.79 -12.55
CA GLN A 360 -1.65 14.75 -11.31
C GLN A 360 -0.70 15.97 -11.14
N PRO A 361 0.11 16.38 -12.15
CA PRO A 361 0.90 17.60 -12.07
C PRO A 361 0.09 18.88 -11.84
N ILE A 362 -1.13 18.95 -12.39
CA ILE A 362 -2.03 20.10 -12.24
C ILE A 362 -2.57 20.17 -10.81
N ILE A 363 -2.90 19.00 -10.24
CA ILE A 363 -3.31 18.89 -8.84
C ILE A 363 -2.19 19.34 -7.91
N ASP A 364 -0.97 18.84 -8.14
CA ASP A 364 0.16 19.06 -7.23
C ASP A 364 0.76 20.47 -7.34
N SER A 365 0.73 21.07 -8.53
CA SER A 365 1.40 22.35 -8.79
C SER A 365 0.47 23.54 -8.72
N ILE A 366 -0.78 23.41 -9.18
CA ILE A 366 -1.71 24.53 -9.31
C ILE A 366 -2.81 24.44 -8.25
N ILE A 367 -3.52 23.31 -8.17
CA ILE A 367 -4.64 23.18 -7.23
C ILE A 367 -4.16 23.26 -5.78
N SER A 368 -3.07 22.54 -5.45
CA SER A 368 -2.50 22.54 -4.11
C SER A 368 -2.01 23.93 -3.68
N GLU A 369 -1.43 24.71 -4.59
CA GLU A 369 -0.96 26.07 -4.30
C GLU A 369 -2.13 27.05 -4.12
N LEU A 370 -3.18 26.94 -4.96
CA LEU A 370 -4.40 27.74 -4.83
C LEU A 370 -5.17 27.45 -3.54
N MET A 371 -5.12 26.22 -3.03
CA MET A 371 -5.73 25.83 -1.76
C MET A 371 -5.00 26.37 -0.53
N ARG A 372 -3.74 26.79 -0.66
CA ARG A 372 -2.95 27.41 0.43
C ARG A 372 -3.28 28.89 0.63
N ALA A 373 -3.95 29.52 -0.34
CA ALA A 373 -4.36 30.91 -0.23
C ALA A 373 -5.58 31.06 0.69
N ASP A 374 -5.41 31.75 1.82
CA ASP A 374 -6.46 31.97 2.81
C ASP A 374 -7.72 32.62 2.20
N GLY A 375 -8.87 31.95 2.35
CA GLY A 375 -10.16 32.42 1.85
C GLY A 375 -10.43 32.16 0.36
N ALA A 376 -9.54 31.47 -0.36
CA ALA A 376 -9.76 31.11 -1.76
C ALA A 376 -10.92 30.10 -1.92
N LYS A 377 -11.87 30.41 -2.81
CA LYS A 377 -12.94 29.49 -3.22
C LYS A 377 -12.57 28.84 -4.53
N LEU A 378 -12.21 27.56 -4.48
CA LEU A 378 -11.86 26.79 -5.67
C LEU A 378 -13.11 26.13 -6.29
N SER A 379 -13.26 26.27 -7.60
CA SER A 379 -14.25 25.55 -8.39
C SER A 379 -13.53 24.81 -9.52
N LEU A 380 -13.65 23.48 -9.54
CA LEU A 380 -13.08 22.62 -10.57
C LEU A 380 -14.20 22.18 -11.53
N ARG A 381 -13.92 22.23 -12.83
CA ARG A 381 -14.81 21.74 -13.89
C ARG A 381 -13.99 20.86 -14.82
N LEU A 382 -14.45 19.63 -15.03
CA LEU A 382 -13.94 18.75 -16.08
C LEU A 382 -14.93 18.83 -17.24
N GLU A 383 -14.42 19.18 -18.42
CA GLU A 383 -15.17 19.20 -19.67
C GLU A 383 -14.58 18.11 -20.57
N ILE A 384 -15.45 17.31 -21.18
CA ILE A 384 -15.06 16.18 -22.03
C ILE A 384 -15.79 16.38 -23.35
N GLU A 385 -15.03 16.62 -24.40
CA GLU A 385 -15.53 16.79 -25.76
C GLU A 385 -15.01 15.66 -26.64
N ALA A 386 -15.90 15.07 -27.43
CA ALA A 386 -15.55 14.05 -28.40
C ALA A 386 -16.35 14.29 -29.68
N THR A 387 -15.65 14.39 -30.81
CA THR A 387 -16.27 14.55 -32.13
C THR A 387 -16.05 13.30 -32.96
N ALA A 388 -17.11 12.81 -33.58
CA ALA A 388 -17.09 11.65 -34.45
C ALA A 388 -17.72 12.02 -35.80
N PRO A 389 -16.94 12.19 -36.88
CA PRO A 389 -17.46 12.62 -38.19
C PRO A 389 -18.51 11.67 -38.78
N GLY A 390 -18.50 10.39 -38.40
CA GLY A 390 -19.50 9.39 -38.81
C GLY A 390 -20.65 9.21 -37.80
N GLY A 391 -20.73 10.04 -36.76
CA GLY A 391 -21.64 9.89 -35.64
C GLY A 391 -21.19 8.82 -34.63
N PHE A 392 -21.85 8.79 -33.47
CA PHE A 392 -21.69 7.75 -32.47
C PHE A 392 -22.74 6.65 -32.67
N ALA A 393 -22.36 5.38 -32.54
CA ALA A 393 -23.31 4.27 -32.59
C ALA A 393 -24.34 4.40 -31.45
N THR A 394 -25.58 3.99 -31.71
CA THR A 394 -26.70 4.18 -30.77
C THR A 394 -26.47 3.47 -29.43
N ASP A 395 -25.87 2.28 -29.47
CA ASP A 395 -25.56 1.49 -28.26
C ASP A 395 -24.46 2.15 -27.41
N ASP A 396 -23.41 2.68 -28.06
CA ASP A 396 -22.33 3.40 -27.37
C ASP A 396 -22.85 4.70 -26.74
N ALA A 397 -23.69 5.44 -27.47
CA ALA A 397 -24.32 6.66 -26.97
C ALA A 397 -25.24 6.37 -25.77
N ALA A 398 -25.94 5.23 -25.75
CA ALA A 398 -26.75 4.80 -24.61
C ALA A 398 -25.87 4.46 -23.38
N ILE A 399 -24.79 3.69 -23.57
CA ILE A 399 -23.84 3.34 -22.51
C ILE A 399 -23.22 4.61 -21.90
N ILE A 400 -22.81 5.56 -22.75
CA ILE A 400 -22.20 6.82 -22.28
C ILE A 400 -23.21 7.66 -21.48
N ARG A 401 -24.48 7.74 -21.92
CA ARG A 401 -25.54 8.44 -21.16
C ARG A 401 -25.80 7.81 -19.79
N ASP A 402 -25.85 6.49 -19.71
CA ASP A 402 -26.07 5.77 -18.44
C ASP A 402 -24.89 5.94 -17.47
N ASN A 403 -23.66 5.90 -17.98
CA ASN A 403 -22.46 6.15 -17.20
C ASN A 403 -22.41 7.60 -16.71
N ALA A 404 -22.71 8.58 -17.58
CA ALA A 404 -22.73 9.99 -17.21
C ALA A 404 -23.77 10.27 -16.10
N ARG A 405 -24.95 9.63 -16.16
CA ARG A 405 -25.97 9.70 -15.11
C ARG A 405 -25.46 9.10 -13.79
N THR A 406 -24.80 7.95 -13.84
CA THR A 406 -24.24 7.28 -12.66
C THR A 406 -23.12 8.10 -12.02
N LEU A 407 -22.30 8.76 -12.84
CA LEU A 407 -21.19 9.63 -12.43
C LEU A 407 -21.62 11.07 -12.10
N LYS A 408 -22.94 11.35 -12.10
CA LYS A 408 -23.54 12.64 -11.70
C LYS A 408 -23.10 13.84 -12.56
N PHE A 409 -22.92 13.62 -13.86
CA PHE A 409 -22.79 14.73 -14.81
C PHE A 409 -24.03 15.63 -14.76
N ARG A 410 -23.86 16.93 -15.05
CA ARG A 410 -24.97 17.90 -15.03
C ARG A 410 -25.90 17.63 -16.22
N PRO A 411 -27.19 17.31 -16.00
CA PRO A 411 -28.11 16.98 -17.09
C PRO A 411 -28.22 18.07 -18.15
N GLU A 412 -28.19 19.34 -17.74
CA GLU A 412 -28.26 20.51 -18.62
C GLU A 412 -26.98 20.78 -19.45
N ALA A 413 -25.88 20.09 -19.16
CA ALA A 413 -24.59 20.23 -19.84
C ALA A 413 -24.06 18.88 -20.38
N THR A 414 -24.94 17.90 -20.57
CA THR A 414 -24.59 16.56 -21.04
C THR A 414 -25.56 16.12 -22.12
N GLY A 415 -25.06 15.80 -23.32
CA GLY A 415 -25.88 15.37 -24.44
C GLY A 415 -25.04 15.03 -25.67
N PHE A 416 -25.66 14.41 -26.67
CA PHE A 416 -25.10 14.26 -28.01
C PHE A 416 -25.80 15.27 -28.91
N SER A 417 -25.06 16.02 -29.71
CA SER A 417 -25.58 16.97 -30.70
C SER A 417 -25.33 16.46 -32.12
N GLU A 418 -26.13 16.91 -33.08
CA GLU A 418 -25.93 16.68 -34.51
C GLU A 418 -25.06 17.77 -35.18
N ASP A 419 -24.69 18.81 -34.41
CA ASP A 419 -23.86 19.94 -34.86
C ASP A 419 -22.36 19.62 -34.92
#